data_AF-A0A4Q2YS44-F1
#
_entry.id   AF-A0A4Q2YS44-F1
#
_cell.length_a   1.000
_cell.length_b   1.000
_cell.length_c   1.000
_cell.angle_alpha   90.00
_cell.angle_beta   90.00
_cell.angle_gamma   90.00
#
_symmetry.space_group_name_H-M   'P 1'
#
loop_
_entity.id
_entity.type
_entity.pdbx_description
1 polymer ?
#
loop_
_entity_poly.entity_id
_entity_poly.type
_entity_poly.pdbx_seq_one_letter_code
_entity_poly.pdbx_strand_id
1 'polypeptide(L)'
;GYMGEFHAAGGVPRLLSELTDLLDLTAPRAFGGTIGDSVEALSARHEEQIIRSRSNPISQSGSIAVLTGNLAPRGAVIKHAAADPKLQVHEGRAVVFDSVKDMTERLDDPALNIAADDILVLRNAGPKGAPGMPEAGYIPIPRHLARQGVKDMVRISDARMSGTAFGTIVLHITPESADGGPLGAVRTGDRIRLDVPDRTLNLLVTPEELVHRMATNGTQATGPERGYAQLYDRHVTQADMLIGTPFHTQDLDRAIFIPDKVDIPSQLSSDEDHIPPFSYSLSQKRFNTRSGIIETRVISRNETWWIIVLLEIGLMVRSDQAPTSLSEE
;
A
#
# COMPACT_ATOMS: atom_id res chain seq x y z
N GLY A 1 10.44 21.63 3.23
CA GLY A 1 9.50 22.34 2.37
C GLY A 1 8.36 21.44 1.94
N TYR A 2 7.32 22.04 1.37
CA TYR A 2 6.21 21.38 0.71
C TYR A 2 6.51 21.13 -0.78
N MET A 3 5.58 20.51 -1.52
CA MET A 3 5.79 20.14 -2.93
C MET A 3 6.13 21.32 -3.85
N GLY A 4 5.61 22.53 -3.55
CA GLY A 4 5.95 23.74 -4.30
C GLY A 4 7.43 24.13 -4.16
N GLU A 5 7.99 24.04 -2.96
CA GLU A 5 9.41 24.28 -2.71
C GLU A 5 10.28 23.16 -3.31
N PHE A 6 9.80 21.90 -3.25
CA PHE A 6 10.49 20.79 -3.92
C PHE A 6 10.58 21.00 -5.43
N HIS A 7 9.49 21.46 -6.07
CA HIS A 7 9.48 21.81 -7.48
C HIS A 7 10.42 22.99 -7.78
N ALA A 8 10.34 24.08 -6.99
CA ALA A 8 11.22 25.24 -7.13
C ALA A 8 12.71 24.88 -6.97
N ALA A 9 13.02 23.91 -6.13
CA ALA A 9 14.37 23.37 -5.94
C ALA A 9 14.83 22.43 -7.07
N GLY A 10 14.11 22.34 -8.19
CA GLY A 10 14.49 21.50 -9.34
C GLY A 10 13.84 20.10 -9.35
N GLY A 11 13.02 19.78 -8.35
CA GLY A 11 12.15 18.61 -8.32
C GLY A 11 12.85 17.27 -8.48
N VAL A 12 12.15 16.31 -9.10
CA VAL A 12 12.65 14.95 -9.31
C VAL A 12 13.96 14.92 -10.11
N PRO A 13 14.13 15.65 -11.22
CA PRO A 13 15.41 15.65 -11.94
C PRO A 13 16.59 16.06 -11.03
N ARG A 14 16.43 17.11 -10.22
CA ARG A 14 17.46 17.51 -9.25
C ARG A 14 17.73 16.44 -8.21
N LEU A 15 16.71 15.77 -7.67
CA LEU A 15 16.90 14.64 -6.76
C LEU A 15 17.69 13.50 -7.43
N LEU A 16 17.35 13.13 -8.67
CA LEU A 16 18.04 12.08 -9.41
C LEU A 16 19.50 12.44 -9.69
N SER A 17 19.82 13.73 -9.87
CA SER A 17 21.21 14.18 -10.07
C SER A 17 22.13 13.89 -8.87
N GLU A 18 21.58 13.78 -7.65
CA GLU A 18 22.33 13.36 -6.47
C GLU A 18 22.52 11.85 -6.37
N LEU A 19 21.84 11.07 -7.22
CA LEU A 19 21.81 9.60 -7.16
C LEU A 19 22.42 8.95 -8.40
N THR A 20 23.11 9.69 -9.27
CA THR A 20 23.55 9.21 -10.60
C THR A 20 24.40 7.95 -10.57
N ASP A 21 25.24 7.78 -9.55
CA ASP A 21 26.06 6.58 -9.33
C ASP A 21 25.26 5.36 -8.85
N LEU A 22 23.99 5.53 -8.48
CA LEU A 22 23.05 4.48 -8.06
C LEU A 22 21.94 4.22 -9.10
N LEU A 23 21.91 4.97 -10.20
CA LEU A 23 20.87 4.89 -11.22
C LEU A 23 21.42 4.28 -12.51
N ASP A 24 20.59 3.48 -13.18
CA ASP A 24 20.81 3.19 -14.60
C ASP A 24 20.40 4.42 -15.43
N LEU A 25 21.40 5.22 -15.78
CA LEU A 25 21.20 6.44 -16.56
C LEU A 25 20.76 6.17 -18.00
N THR A 26 20.90 4.94 -18.50
CA THR A 26 20.50 4.57 -19.88
C THR A 26 19.02 4.21 -19.99
N ALA A 27 18.31 4.10 -18.86
CA ALA A 27 16.91 3.73 -18.83
C ALA A 27 16.04 4.71 -19.66
N PRO A 28 15.19 4.20 -20.57
CA PRO A 28 14.39 5.04 -21.46
C PRO A 28 13.25 5.73 -20.72
N ARG A 29 12.82 6.89 -21.22
CA ARG A 29 11.67 7.64 -20.71
C ARG A 29 10.49 7.62 -21.67
N ALA A 30 9.29 7.78 -21.13
CA ALA A 30 8.03 7.77 -21.90
C ALA A 30 7.97 8.82 -23.03
N PHE A 31 8.67 9.95 -22.89
CA PHE A 31 8.70 11.02 -23.89
C PHE A 31 9.98 11.03 -24.73
N GLY A 32 10.73 9.91 -24.72
CA GLY A 32 12.01 9.78 -25.41
C GLY A 32 13.21 10.22 -24.58
N GLY A 33 14.39 9.82 -25.06
CA GLY A 33 15.64 9.98 -24.33
C GLY A 33 15.74 9.08 -23.10
N THR A 34 16.73 9.37 -22.26
CA THR A 34 17.11 8.57 -21.09
C THR A 34 16.90 9.31 -19.76
N ILE A 35 17.01 8.60 -18.63
CA ILE A 35 17.10 9.24 -17.31
C ILE A 35 18.32 10.19 -17.26
N GLY A 36 19.45 9.79 -17.86
CA GLY A 36 20.65 10.63 -17.97
C GLY A 36 20.36 11.98 -18.63
N ASP A 37 19.61 11.99 -19.73
CA ASP A 37 19.23 13.22 -20.43
C ASP A 37 18.43 14.18 -19.53
N SER A 38 17.64 13.65 -18.58
CA SER A 38 16.86 14.47 -17.64
C SER A 38 17.75 15.16 -16.61
N VAL A 39 18.81 14.48 -16.19
CA VAL A 39 19.79 14.99 -15.23
C VAL A 39 20.69 16.02 -15.90
N GLU A 40 21.15 15.76 -17.12
CA GLU A 40 21.99 16.70 -17.88
C GLU A 40 21.28 18.00 -18.25
N ALA A 41 19.97 17.94 -18.51
CA ALA A 41 19.16 19.10 -18.85
C ALA A 41 18.95 20.10 -17.68
N LEU A 42 19.40 19.76 -16.47
CA LEU A 42 19.33 20.68 -15.33
C LEU A 42 20.27 21.88 -15.53
N SER A 43 19.68 23.06 -15.75
CA SER A 43 20.41 24.32 -15.62
C SER A 43 20.82 24.57 -14.16
N ALA A 44 21.93 25.29 -13.95
CA ALA A 44 22.75 25.34 -12.74
C ALA A 44 22.05 25.40 -11.35
N ARG A 45 22.79 24.86 -10.35
CA ARG A 45 22.61 24.82 -8.88
C ARG A 45 21.31 25.38 -8.31
N HIS A 46 20.49 24.46 -7.80
CA HIS A 46 19.30 24.74 -7.00
C HIS A 46 19.61 24.82 -5.49
N GLU A 47 18.68 25.40 -4.72
CA GLU A 47 18.81 25.56 -3.26
C GLU A 47 18.97 24.22 -2.52
N GLU A 48 20.11 24.04 -1.86
CA GLU A 48 20.45 22.81 -1.10
C GLU A 48 19.61 22.63 0.17
N GLN A 49 18.80 23.62 0.57
CA GLN A 49 17.98 23.53 1.78
C GLN A 49 16.81 22.54 1.62
N ILE A 50 16.27 22.40 0.40
CA ILE A 50 15.13 21.52 0.11
C ILE A 50 15.59 20.15 -0.39
N ILE A 51 16.50 20.11 -1.36
CA ILE A 51 17.12 18.88 -1.86
C ILE A 51 18.58 18.92 -1.44
N ARG A 52 18.89 18.21 -0.33
CA ARG A 52 20.25 18.16 0.20
C ARG A 52 21.14 17.27 -0.65
N SER A 53 22.43 17.58 -0.65
CA SER A 53 23.43 16.72 -1.26
C SER A 53 23.53 15.37 -0.55
N ARG A 54 24.01 14.35 -1.27
CA ARG A 54 24.31 13.04 -0.67
C ARG A 54 25.35 13.07 0.45
N SER A 55 26.24 14.07 0.44
CA SER A 55 27.23 14.27 1.49
C SER A 55 26.65 14.93 2.75
N ASN A 56 25.44 15.48 2.68
CA ASN A 56 24.74 16.12 3.80
C ASN A 56 23.27 15.68 3.86
N PRO A 57 22.97 14.38 3.98
CA PRO A 57 21.59 13.90 3.95
C PRO A 57 20.83 14.27 5.22
N ILE A 58 19.50 14.21 5.19
CA ILE A 58 18.66 14.36 6.38
C ILE A 58 18.87 13.19 7.36
N SER A 59 19.04 11.98 6.82
CA SER A 59 19.33 10.75 7.56
C SER A 59 20.41 9.97 6.82
N GLN A 60 21.33 9.35 7.56
CA GLN A 60 22.37 8.48 6.99
C GLN A 60 21.83 7.11 6.55
N SER A 61 20.69 6.70 7.09
CA SER A 61 20.00 5.46 6.73
C SER A 61 18.76 5.76 5.89
N GLY A 62 18.35 4.76 5.11
CA GLY A 62 17.11 4.81 4.32
C GLY A 62 15.87 5.06 5.18
N SER A 63 14.74 5.35 4.53
CA SER A 63 13.51 5.71 5.24
C SER A 63 12.67 4.50 5.68
N ILE A 64 12.80 3.38 4.97
CA ILE A 64 11.99 2.17 5.15
C ILE A 64 12.91 0.99 5.47
N ALA A 65 12.45 0.13 6.37
CA ALA A 65 13.05 -1.16 6.65
C ALA A 65 12.03 -2.28 6.50
N VAL A 66 12.50 -3.43 6.04
CA VAL A 66 11.76 -4.69 6.07
C VAL A 66 12.14 -5.41 7.37
N LEU A 67 11.14 -5.80 8.15
CA LEU A 67 11.29 -6.58 9.37
C LEU A 67 10.87 -8.02 9.10
N THR A 68 11.57 -8.98 9.68
CA THR A 68 11.25 -10.41 9.64
C THR A 68 11.20 -10.97 11.06
N GLY A 69 10.70 -12.19 11.25
CA GLY A 69 10.63 -12.81 12.57
C GLY A 69 9.40 -13.67 12.70
N ASN A 70 9.17 -14.25 13.87
CA ASN A 70 8.06 -15.19 14.03
C ASN A 70 6.68 -14.53 13.88
N LEU A 71 6.58 -13.20 14.06
CA LEU A 71 5.33 -12.46 13.92
C LEU A 71 5.08 -12.00 12.47
N ALA A 72 6.15 -11.90 11.66
CA ALA A 72 6.12 -11.46 10.27
C ALA A 72 7.02 -12.34 9.38
N PRO A 73 6.68 -13.63 9.20
CA PRO A 73 7.56 -14.60 8.55
C PRO A 73 7.77 -14.33 7.05
N ARG A 74 6.86 -13.59 6.41
CA ARG A 74 7.00 -13.12 5.02
C ARG A 74 7.35 -11.63 4.92
N GLY A 75 7.60 -11.00 6.06
CA GLY A 75 7.99 -9.61 6.15
C GLY A 75 6.89 -8.70 6.70
N ALA A 76 7.36 -7.54 7.14
CA ALA A 76 6.58 -6.37 7.50
C ALA A 76 7.41 -5.13 7.17
N VAL A 77 6.81 -3.94 7.09
CA VAL A 77 7.53 -2.70 6.77
C VAL A 77 7.37 -1.67 7.87
N ILE A 78 8.43 -0.88 8.10
CA ILE A 78 8.42 0.27 9.01
C ILE A 78 9.11 1.46 8.35
N LYS A 79 8.48 2.65 8.43
CA LYS A 79 9.10 3.91 8.03
C LYS A 79 9.93 4.48 9.19
N HIS A 80 11.09 3.87 9.46
CA HIS A 80 11.88 4.17 10.66
C HIS A 80 12.49 5.58 10.69
N ALA A 81 12.64 6.26 9.54
CA ALA A 81 13.07 7.66 9.52
C ALA A 81 12.03 8.63 10.12
N ALA A 82 10.78 8.20 10.27
CA ALA A 82 9.72 8.96 10.93
C ALA A 82 9.35 8.40 12.31
N ALA A 83 10.06 7.38 12.80
CA ALA A 83 9.85 6.76 14.11
C ALA A 83 10.64 7.49 15.20
N ASP A 84 10.16 7.42 16.45
CA ASP A 84 10.97 7.85 17.60
C ASP A 84 12.21 6.94 17.73
N PRO A 85 13.44 7.48 17.71
CA PRO A 85 14.65 6.70 17.86
C PRO A 85 14.68 5.81 19.12
N LYS A 86 13.98 6.22 20.19
CA LYS A 86 13.90 5.46 21.45
C LYS A 86 13.05 4.21 21.35
N LEU A 87 12.15 4.13 20.37
CA LEU A 87 11.24 3.00 20.18
C LEU A 87 11.72 2.04 19.07
N GLN A 88 12.87 2.32 18.44
CA GLN A 88 13.43 1.45 17.39
C GLN A 88 13.90 0.09 17.93
N VAL A 89 14.20 0.00 19.21
CA VAL A 89 14.37 -1.27 19.94
C VAL A 89 13.44 -1.20 21.14
N HIS A 90 12.34 -1.95 21.09
CA HIS A 90 11.26 -1.83 22.07
C HIS A 90 10.67 -3.20 22.37
N GLU A 91 10.38 -3.44 23.65
CA GLU A 91 9.65 -4.62 24.09
C GLU A 91 8.48 -4.20 24.97
N GLY A 92 7.26 -4.55 24.55
CA GLY A 92 6.03 -4.10 25.18
C GLY A 92 5.00 -5.20 25.32
N ARG A 93 4.00 -4.96 26.16
CA ARG A 93 2.82 -5.83 26.27
C ARG A 93 1.87 -5.49 25.12
N ALA A 94 1.35 -6.52 24.46
CA ALA A 94 0.38 -6.38 23.39
C ALA A 94 -1.00 -5.97 23.94
N VAL A 95 -1.63 -4.99 23.29
CA VAL A 95 -3.05 -4.66 23.44
C VAL A 95 -3.70 -4.86 22.08
N VAL A 96 -4.53 -5.91 21.96
CA VAL A 96 -5.07 -6.38 20.69
C VAL A 96 -6.45 -5.82 20.41
N PHE A 97 -6.64 -5.39 19.16
CA PHE A 97 -7.90 -5.00 18.57
C PHE A 97 -8.22 -5.88 17.36
N ASP A 98 -9.44 -6.43 17.32
CA ASP A 98 -9.88 -7.43 16.35
C ASP A 98 -10.31 -6.84 15.00
N SER A 99 -10.64 -5.56 14.99
CA SER A 99 -11.08 -4.83 13.80
C SER A 99 -10.98 -3.32 14.04
N VAL A 100 -11.10 -2.52 12.99
CA VAL A 100 -11.19 -1.05 13.09
C VAL A 100 -12.35 -0.62 13.99
N LYS A 101 -13.46 -1.36 13.95
CA LYS A 101 -14.62 -1.10 14.81
C LYS A 101 -14.28 -1.35 16.28
N ASP A 102 -13.71 -2.51 16.61
CA ASP A 102 -13.29 -2.86 17.96
C ASP A 102 -12.26 -1.86 18.52
N MET A 103 -11.27 -1.49 17.71
CA MET A 103 -10.32 -0.43 18.05
C MET A 103 -11.02 0.88 18.40
N THR A 104 -11.96 1.33 17.56
CA THR A 104 -12.68 2.59 17.79
C THR A 104 -13.52 2.55 19.07
N GLU A 105 -14.11 1.41 19.40
CA GLU A 105 -14.95 1.23 20.59
C GLU A 105 -14.14 1.11 21.88
N ARG A 106 -12.95 0.49 21.84
CA ARG A 106 -12.20 0.12 23.05
C ARG A 106 -10.91 0.89 23.30
N LEU A 107 -10.33 1.59 22.31
CA LEU A 107 -8.99 2.21 22.44
C LEU A 107 -8.87 3.14 23.66
N ASP A 108 -9.94 3.87 23.99
CA ASP A 108 -9.99 4.80 25.13
C ASP A 108 -10.66 4.19 26.38
N ASP A 109 -10.92 2.87 26.41
CA ASP A 109 -11.51 2.18 27.56
C ASP A 109 -10.49 2.08 28.71
N PRO A 110 -10.77 2.69 29.90
CA PRO A 110 -9.89 2.61 31.05
C PRO A 110 -9.62 1.17 31.54
N ALA A 111 -10.52 0.23 31.26
CA ALA A 111 -10.37 -1.17 31.65
C ALA A 111 -9.20 -1.88 30.93
N LEU A 112 -8.79 -1.39 29.76
CA LEU A 112 -7.60 -1.90 29.07
C LEU A 112 -6.30 -1.49 29.77
N ASN A 113 -6.33 -0.44 30.59
CA ASN A 113 -5.17 0.08 31.32
C ASN A 113 -3.92 0.18 30.42
N ILE A 114 -4.07 0.85 29.27
CA ILE A 114 -3.00 0.98 28.28
C ILE A 114 -1.92 1.93 28.83
N ALA A 115 -0.69 1.45 28.89
CA ALA A 115 0.51 2.17 29.27
C ALA A 115 1.31 2.63 28.04
N ALA A 116 2.20 3.61 28.22
CA ALA A 116 2.97 4.22 27.12
C ALA A 116 3.96 3.24 26.45
N ASP A 117 4.38 2.19 27.16
CA ASP A 117 5.28 1.15 26.69
C ASP A 117 4.55 -0.07 26.10
N ASP A 118 3.22 -0.09 26.12
CA ASP A 118 2.44 -1.12 25.44
C ASP A 118 2.59 -1.02 23.90
N ILE A 119 2.35 -2.15 23.24
CA ILE A 119 2.30 -2.27 21.78
C ILE A 119 0.84 -2.44 21.38
N LEU A 120 0.33 -1.49 20.59
CA LEU A 120 -1.02 -1.59 20.04
C LEU A 120 -1.00 -2.50 18.82
N VAL A 121 -1.89 -3.49 18.78
CA VAL A 121 -1.96 -4.50 17.73
C VAL A 121 -3.33 -4.43 17.09
N LEU A 122 -3.40 -4.11 15.80
CA LEU A 122 -4.63 -4.22 15.00
C LEU A 122 -4.49 -5.40 14.04
N ARG A 123 -5.39 -6.37 14.15
CA ARG A 123 -5.49 -7.50 13.24
C ARG A 123 -6.76 -7.42 12.39
N ASN A 124 -6.85 -8.27 11.37
CA ASN A 124 -7.92 -8.34 10.40
C ASN A 124 -8.10 -7.02 9.65
N ALA A 125 -7.01 -6.31 9.40
CA ALA A 125 -6.96 -5.08 8.62
C ALA A 125 -6.13 -5.23 7.34
N GLY A 126 -5.79 -6.47 6.99
CA GLY A 126 -5.09 -6.84 5.76
C GLY A 126 -5.97 -6.85 4.50
N PRO A 127 -5.42 -7.33 3.37
CA PRO A 127 -6.12 -7.45 2.10
C PRO A 127 -7.48 -8.15 2.24
N LYS A 128 -7.55 -9.34 2.83
CA LYS A 128 -8.80 -10.10 3.02
C LYS A 128 -9.54 -9.78 4.32
N GLY A 129 -8.83 -9.34 5.37
CA GLY A 129 -9.44 -9.12 6.69
C GLY A 129 -10.45 -7.97 6.72
N ALA A 130 -10.05 -6.77 6.30
CA ALA A 130 -10.91 -5.58 6.25
C ALA A 130 -11.62 -5.37 4.90
N PRO A 131 -11.42 -6.29 3.96
CA PRO A 131 -11.16 -6.05 2.53
C PRO A 131 -10.33 -4.80 2.16
N GLY A 132 -9.45 -4.94 1.16
CA GLY A 132 -8.78 -3.80 0.52
C GLY A 132 -7.59 -3.20 1.29
N MET A 133 -7.24 -3.76 2.46
CA MET A 133 -6.13 -3.31 3.30
C MET A 133 -6.17 -1.78 3.56
N PRO A 134 -7.11 -1.28 4.38
CA PRO A 134 -7.29 0.14 4.61
C PRO A 134 -6.07 0.78 5.29
N GLU A 135 -6.01 2.11 5.27
CA GLU A 135 -4.99 2.91 5.98
C GLU A 135 -5.22 2.99 7.49
N ALA A 136 -5.63 1.87 8.11
CA ALA A 136 -5.99 1.79 9.52
C ALA A 136 -4.79 1.48 10.44
N GLY A 137 -3.59 1.30 9.89
CA GLY A 137 -2.37 1.04 10.66
C GLY A 137 -1.88 2.25 11.46
N TYR A 138 -2.38 3.45 11.16
CA TYR A 138 -2.17 4.64 11.97
C TYR A 138 -3.10 4.64 13.20
N ILE A 139 -2.90 3.67 14.09
CA ILE A 139 -3.63 3.56 15.35
C ILE A 139 -3.39 4.85 16.17
N PRO A 140 -4.43 5.58 16.59
CA PRO A 140 -4.27 6.76 17.41
C PRO A 140 -3.65 6.44 18.77
N ILE A 141 -2.89 7.38 19.33
CA ILE A 141 -2.47 7.29 20.74
C ILE A 141 -3.71 7.47 21.62
N PRO A 142 -3.96 6.59 22.60
CA PRO A 142 -5.06 6.73 23.55
C PRO A 142 -5.10 8.14 24.16
N ARG A 143 -6.29 8.73 24.28
CA ARG A 143 -6.45 10.13 24.67
C ARG A 143 -5.86 10.44 26.05
N HIS A 144 -5.91 9.49 26.99
CA HIS A 144 -5.31 9.68 28.31
C HIS A 144 -3.79 9.77 28.24
N LEU A 145 -3.14 8.96 27.40
CA LEU A 145 -1.68 9.02 27.17
C LEU A 145 -1.28 10.28 26.42
N ALA A 146 -2.05 10.68 25.41
CA ALA A 146 -1.82 11.92 24.68
C ALA A 146 -1.87 13.15 25.63
N ARG A 147 -2.83 13.19 26.57
CA ARG A 147 -2.93 14.23 27.61
C ARG A 147 -1.75 14.22 28.59
N GLN A 148 -1.10 13.07 28.78
CA GLN A 148 0.13 12.94 29.57
C GLN A 148 1.40 13.29 28.78
N GLY A 149 1.27 13.67 27.51
CA GLY A 149 2.38 14.09 26.66
C GLY A 149 3.05 12.94 25.90
N VAL A 150 2.46 11.75 25.87
CA VAL A 150 2.92 10.66 25.00
C VAL A 150 2.68 11.05 23.54
N LYS A 151 3.77 11.07 22.75
CA LYS A 151 3.76 11.50 21.34
C LYS A 151 3.94 10.35 20.34
N ASP A 152 4.45 9.22 20.80
CA ASP A 152 4.64 8.03 19.99
C ASP A 152 4.52 6.77 20.85
N MET A 153 4.11 5.68 20.20
CA MET A 153 4.01 4.32 20.75
C MET A 153 4.25 3.33 19.60
N VAL A 154 4.73 2.14 19.93
CA VAL A 154 4.85 1.08 18.93
C VAL A 154 3.45 0.56 18.57
N ARG A 155 3.13 0.60 17.28
CA ARG A 155 1.83 0.17 16.73
C ARG A 155 2.07 -0.77 15.58
N ILE A 156 1.39 -1.91 15.56
CA ILE A 156 1.61 -2.94 14.56
C ILE A 156 0.29 -3.41 13.95
N SER A 157 0.31 -3.68 12.64
CA SER A 157 -0.87 -4.22 11.95
C SER A 157 -0.52 -4.89 10.63
N ASP A 158 -1.47 -5.67 10.12
CA ASP A 158 -1.53 -6.13 8.73
C ASP A 158 -2.12 -5.07 7.78
N ALA A 159 -2.31 -3.83 8.23
CA ALA A 159 -2.90 -2.73 7.46
C ALA A 159 -1.85 -1.87 6.72
N ARG A 160 -2.32 -0.81 6.04
CA ARG A 160 -1.49 0.28 5.50
C ARG A 160 -1.56 1.52 6.38
N MET A 161 -0.80 2.55 6.01
CA MET A 161 -0.97 3.92 6.52
C MET A 161 -0.74 4.92 5.40
N SER A 162 -1.31 6.12 5.54
CA SER A 162 -1.01 7.24 4.64
C SER A 162 0.49 7.54 4.61
N GLY A 163 1.05 7.85 3.43
CA GLY A 163 2.45 8.26 3.30
C GLY A 163 2.84 9.48 4.16
N THR A 164 1.86 10.32 4.52
CA THR A 164 2.06 11.53 5.35
C THR A 164 2.16 11.25 6.87
N ALA A 165 1.84 10.02 7.31
CA ALA A 165 1.86 9.63 8.72
C ALA A 165 3.28 9.52 9.29
N PHE A 166 3.43 9.58 10.62
CA PHE A 166 4.69 9.46 11.33
C PHE A 166 4.55 8.62 12.61
N GLY A 167 5.69 8.28 13.23
CA GLY A 167 5.78 7.49 14.45
C GLY A 167 6.19 6.04 14.20
N THR A 168 6.30 5.29 15.28
CA THR A 168 6.88 3.95 15.29
C THR A 168 5.83 2.89 14.94
N ILE A 169 5.57 2.74 13.64
CA ILE A 169 4.47 1.94 13.12
C ILE A 169 4.99 0.85 12.18
N VAL A 170 4.65 -0.41 12.50
CA VAL A 170 4.89 -1.57 11.66
C VAL A 170 3.62 -1.92 10.89
N LEU A 171 3.76 -2.12 9.59
CA LEU A 171 2.67 -2.31 8.64
C LEU A 171 2.90 -3.56 7.81
N HIS A 172 1.86 -3.97 7.09
CA HIS A 172 1.95 -5.02 6.07
C HIS A 172 2.51 -6.33 6.65
N ILE A 173 2.23 -6.61 7.93
CA ILE A 173 2.62 -7.88 8.54
C ILE A 173 2.02 -9.00 7.70
N THR A 174 2.90 -9.85 7.18
CA THR A 174 2.55 -10.88 6.21
C THR A 174 2.99 -12.26 6.70
N PRO A 175 2.15 -13.31 6.60
CA PRO A 175 0.74 -13.29 6.16
C PRO A 175 -0.16 -12.44 7.08
N GLU A 176 -1.24 -11.87 6.53
CA GLU A 176 -2.26 -11.17 7.31
C GLU A 176 -2.98 -12.13 8.28
N SER A 177 -3.63 -11.61 9.32
CA SER A 177 -4.29 -12.48 10.30
C SER A 177 -5.46 -13.28 9.71
N ALA A 178 -6.20 -12.68 8.76
CA ALA A 178 -7.34 -13.32 8.10
C ALA A 178 -6.94 -14.51 7.22
N ASP A 179 -5.67 -14.57 6.80
CA ASP A 179 -5.09 -15.68 6.01
C ASP A 179 -4.29 -16.65 6.90
N GLY A 180 -4.57 -16.67 8.21
CA GLY A 180 -3.93 -17.55 9.18
C GLY A 180 -2.52 -17.12 9.60
N GLY A 181 -2.15 -15.86 9.37
CA GLY A 181 -0.85 -15.32 9.75
C GLY A 181 -0.62 -15.24 11.27
N PRO A 182 0.65 -15.22 11.73
CA PRO A 182 0.98 -15.19 13.16
C PRO A 182 0.39 -14.01 13.94
N LEU A 183 0.14 -12.87 13.28
CA LEU A 183 -0.53 -11.72 13.90
C LEU A 183 -1.91 -12.09 14.46
N GLY A 184 -2.60 -13.02 13.79
CA GLY A 184 -3.87 -13.56 14.25
C GLY A 184 -3.77 -14.25 15.62
N ALA A 185 -2.62 -14.85 15.94
CA ALA A 185 -2.41 -15.61 17.19
C ALA A 185 -2.04 -14.74 18.41
N VAL A 186 -1.83 -13.43 18.23
CA VAL A 186 -1.50 -12.52 19.33
C VAL A 186 -2.70 -12.37 20.26
N ARG A 187 -2.42 -12.38 21.57
CA ARG A 187 -3.39 -12.15 22.64
C ARG A 187 -2.95 -10.93 23.46
N THR A 188 -3.92 -10.15 23.94
CA THR A 188 -3.65 -9.06 24.88
C THR A 188 -2.92 -9.62 26.11
N GLY A 189 -1.82 -8.99 26.49
CA GLY A 189 -0.94 -9.48 27.55
C GLY A 189 0.37 -10.12 27.06
N ASP A 190 0.43 -10.61 25.83
CA ASP A 190 1.66 -11.18 25.27
C ASP A 190 2.78 -10.12 25.20
N ARG A 191 4.04 -10.57 25.19
CA ARG A 191 5.19 -9.69 24.99
C ARG A 191 5.61 -9.70 23.52
N ILE A 192 5.82 -8.53 22.94
CA ILE A 192 6.33 -8.38 21.57
C ILE A 192 7.62 -7.57 21.62
N ARG A 193 8.63 -8.00 20.86
CA ARG A 193 9.90 -7.31 20.68
C ARG A 193 10.05 -6.83 19.25
N LEU A 194 10.24 -5.53 19.10
CA LEU A 194 10.65 -4.84 17.87
C LEU A 194 12.15 -4.52 17.97
N ASP A 195 12.91 -4.88 16.94
CA ASP A 195 14.32 -4.52 16.80
C ASP A 195 14.59 -4.08 15.36
N VAL A 196 14.51 -2.77 15.11
CA VAL A 196 14.70 -2.18 13.78
C VAL A 196 16.14 -2.31 13.28
N PRO A 197 17.19 -2.11 14.11
CA PRO A 197 18.58 -2.38 13.70
C PRO A 197 18.78 -3.82 13.23
N ASP A 198 18.28 -4.80 14.00
CA ASP A 198 18.44 -6.22 13.67
C ASP A 198 17.39 -6.75 12.67
N ARG A 199 16.48 -5.88 12.21
CA ARG A 199 15.39 -6.21 11.27
C ARG A 199 14.47 -7.30 11.79
N THR A 200 14.22 -7.33 13.10
CA THR A 200 13.39 -8.35 13.73
C THR A 200 12.08 -7.84 14.34
N LEU A 201 11.04 -8.66 14.26
CA LEU A 201 9.76 -8.48 14.94
C LEU A 201 9.28 -9.84 15.48
N ASN A 202 9.27 -9.98 16.80
CA ASN A 202 9.00 -11.26 17.44
C ASN A 202 7.92 -11.18 18.52
N LEU A 203 7.00 -12.14 18.51
CA LEU A 203 6.14 -12.48 19.62
C LEU A 203 6.91 -13.41 20.58
N LEU A 204 7.04 -13.02 21.85
CA LEU A 204 7.83 -13.75 22.85
C LEU A 204 6.99 -14.85 23.52
N VAL A 205 6.55 -15.80 22.71
CA VAL A 205 5.95 -17.07 23.14
C VAL A 205 6.79 -18.22 22.59
N THR A 206 6.61 -19.43 23.14
CA THR A 206 7.32 -20.59 22.57
C THR A 206 6.80 -20.90 21.17
N PRO A 207 7.63 -21.49 20.28
CA PRO A 207 7.19 -21.90 18.96
C PRO A 207 5.97 -22.83 19.00
N GLU A 208 5.91 -23.74 19.98
CA GLU A 208 4.81 -24.70 20.15
C GLU A 208 3.50 -23.98 20.48
N GLU A 209 3.55 -22.99 21.38
CA GLU A 209 2.37 -22.19 21.73
C GLU A 209 1.91 -21.36 20.52
N LEU A 210 2.82 -20.76 19.76
CA LEU A 210 2.45 -20.00 18.56
C LEU A 210 1.75 -20.89 17.53
N VAL A 211 2.32 -22.06 17.24
CA VAL A 211 1.72 -23.04 16.31
C VAL A 211 0.35 -23.49 16.83
N HIS A 212 0.23 -23.79 18.12
CA HIS A 212 -1.04 -24.20 18.73
C HIS A 212 -2.12 -23.10 18.60
N ARG A 213 -1.75 -21.84 18.85
CA ARG A 213 -2.67 -20.70 18.70
C ARG A 213 -3.09 -20.48 17.24
N MET A 214 -2.16 -20.60 16.30
CA MET A 214 -2.48 -20.47 14.87
C MET A 214 -3.42 -21.57 14.39
N ALA A 215 -3.28 -22.79 14.91
CA ALA A 215 -4.17 -23.91 14.56
C ALA A 215 -5.56 -23.81 15.19
N THR A 216 -5.69 -23.14 16.34
CA THR A 216 -6.95 -23.06 17.11
C THR A 216 -7.72 -21.77 16.86
N ASN A 217 -7.07 -20.72 16.36
CA ASN A 217 -7.76 -19.53 15.87
C ASN A 217 -8.46 -19.85 14.55
N GLY A 218 -9.76 -20.15 14.65
CA GLY A 218 -10.60 -20.34 13.48
C GLY A 218 -10.53 -19.10 12.58
N THR A 219 -10.21 -19.30 11.31
CA THR A 219 -10.31 -18.27 10.28
C THR A 219 -11.76 -17.81 10.18
N GLN A 220 -12.09 -16.69 10.81
CA GLN A 220 -13.40 -16.07 10.67
C GLN A 220 -13.46 -15.32 9.34
N ALA A 221 -13.97 -15.99 8.30
CA ALA A 221 -14.83 -15.34 7.31
C ALA A 221 -15.43 -16.39 6.38
N THR A 222 -16.76 -16.49 6.37
CA THR A 222 -17.46 -16.78 5.12
C THR A 222 -17.23 -15.54 4.23
N GLY A 223 -16.30 -15.66 3.29
CA GLY A 223 -16.04 -14.59 2.33
C GLY A 223 -17.30 -14.22 1.53
N PRO A 224 -17.31 -13.06 0.87
CA PRO A 224 -18.44 -12.62 0.05
C PRO A 224 -18.91 -13.69 -0.96
N GLU A 225 -20.23 -13.90 -1.04
CA GLU A 225 -20.83 -14.95 -1.86
C GLU A 225 -20.84 -14.66 -3.37
N ARG A 226 -20.68 -13.38 -3.78
CA ARG A 226 -20.71 -12.97 -5.19
C ARG A 226 -20.06 -11.60 -5.43
N GLY A 227 -19.92 -11.24 -6.70
CA GLY A 227 -19.49 -9.91 -7.14
C GLY A 227 -17.99 -9.68 -7.03
N TYR A 228 -17.56 -8.42 -7.21
CA TYR A 228 -16.13 -8.06 -7.16
C TYR A 228 -15.50 -8.41 -5.82
N ALA A 229 -16.23 -8.27 -4.72
CA ALA A 229 -15.73 -8.62 -3.39
C ALA A 229 -15.32 -10.10 -3.30
N GLN A 230 -16.09 -11.01 -3.91
CA GLN A 230 -15.74 -12.43 -3.99
C GLN A 230 -14.52 -12.68 -4.87
N LEU A 231 -14.46 -12.01 -6.03
CA LEU A 231 -13.31 -12.12 -6.92
C LEU A 231 -12.03 -11.67 -6.20
N TYR A 232 -12.10 -10.54 -5.51
CA TYR A 232 -11.00 -10.00 -4.73
C TYR A 232 -10.60 -10.95 -3.59
N ASP A 233 -11.54 -11.41 -2.76
CA ASP A 233 -11.27 -12.33 -1.65
C ASP A 233 -10.55 -13.62 -2.09
N ARG A 234 -10.98 -14.21 -3.21
CA ARG A 234 -10.39 -15.44 -3.76
C ARG A 234 -9.02 -15.27 -4.38
N HIS A 235 -8.72 -14.08 -4.92
CA HIS A 235 -7.57 -13.89 -5.80
C HIS A 235 -6.57 -12.86 -5.33
N VAL A 236 -6.87 -12.05 -4.33
CA VAL A 236 -5.92 -11.05 -3.85
C VAL A 236 -4.67 -11.72 -3.30
N THR A 237 -3.50 -11.28 -3.74
CA THR A 237 -2.22 -11.67 -3.15
C THR A 237 -1.95 -10.87 -1.89
N GLN A 238 -1.02 -11.36 -1.08
CA GLN A 238 -0.61 -10.68 0.14
C GLN A 238 0.27 -9.45 -0.16
N ALA A 239 0.51 -8.62 0.86
CA ALA A 239 1.20 -7.34 0.70
C ALA A 239 2.64 -7.46 0.18
N ASP A 240 3.36 -8.52 0.56
CA ASP A 240 4.69 -8.87 0.05
C ASP A 240 4.70 -9.16 -1.47
N MET A 241 3.54 -9.50 -2.02
CA MET A 241 3.32 -9.78 -3.44
C MET A 241 2.51 -8.67 -4.13
N LEU A 242 2.59 -7.43 -3.61
CA LEU A 242 2.03 -6.21 -4.18
C LEU A 242 0.49 -6.13 -4.25
N ILE A 243 -0.25 -6.99 -3.55
CA ILE A 243 -1.73 -6.96 -3.49
C ILE A 243 -2.34 -6.95 -4.91
N GLY A 244 -1.93 -7.92 -5.72
CA GLY A 244 -2.44 -8.13 -7.08
C GLY A 244 -3.47 -9.25 -7.15
N THR A 245 -3.95 -9.54 -8.36
CA THR A 245 -4.59 -10.82 -8.65
C THR A 245 -3.64 -11.63 -9.55
N PRO A 246 -3.38 -12.93 -9.28
CA PRO A 246 -2.39 -13.72 -10.02
C PRO A 246 -2.57 -13.69 -11.54
N PHE A 247 -3.82 -13.61 -12.00
CA PHE A 247 -4.18 -13.54 -13.43
C PHE A 247 -3.78 -12.22 -14.11
N HIS A 248 -3.54 -11.15 -13.35
CA HIS A 248 -3.00 -9.88 -13.89
C HIS A 248 -1.47 -9.87 -13.95
N THR A 249 -0.80 -10.77 -13.22
CA THR A 249 0.66 -10.86 -13.16
C THR A 249 1.26 -11.89 -14.13
N GLN A 250 0.44 -12.77 -14.71
CA GLN A 250 0.84 -13.71 -15.75
C GLN A 250 0.41 -13.16 -17.12
N ASP A 251 1.38 -12.82 -17.97
CA ASP A 251 1.24 -12.53 -19.40
C ASP A 251 -0.06 -11.82 -19.83
N LEU A 252 -0.06 -10.48 -19.78
CA LEU A 252 -1.08 -9.65 -20.43
C LEU A 252 -1.19 -9.93 -21.96
N ASP A 253 -0.19 -10.58 -22.57
CA ASP A 253 -0.21 -11.00 -23.97
C ASP A 253 -1.17 -12.18 -24.23
N ARG A 254 -1.67 -12.87 -23.19
CA ARG A 254 -2.56 -14.04 -23.33
C ARG A 254 -3.99 -13.82 -22.84
N ALA A 255 -4.28 -12.70 -22.19
CA ALA A 255 -5.61 -12.43 -21.63
C ALA A 255 -6.57 -11.84 -22.68
N ILE A 256 -6.82 -12.55 -23.79
CA ILE A 256 -8.08 -12.38 -24.53
C ILE A 256 -9.08 -13.35 -23.89
N PHE A 257 -9.91 -12.83 -23.00
CA PHE A 257 -11.06 -13.57 -22.50
C PHE A 257 -12.10 -13.66 -23.64
N ILE A 258 -12.02 -14.72 -24.45
CA ILE A 258 -13.18 -15.18 -25.22
C ILE A 258 -13.92 -16.11 -24.27
N PRO A 259 -15.08 -15.73 -23.70
CA PRO A 259 -15.86 -16.66 -22.92
C PRO A 259 -16.20 -17.86 -23.81
N ASP A 260 -15.84 -19.06 -23.35
CA ASP A 260 -16.30 -20.30 -23.97
C ASP A 260 -17.83 -20.27 -24.03
N LYS A 261 -18.33 -20.40 -25.27
CA LYS A 261 -19.73 -20.58 -25.67
C LYS A 261 -20.76 -20.20 -24.61
N VAL A 262 -21.30 -18.98 -24.72
CA VAL A 262 -22.66 -18.73 -24.25
C VAL A 262 -23.57 -19.68 -25.04
N ASP A 263 -24.20 -20.63 -24.35
CA ASP A 263 -25.26 -21.45 -24.93
C ASP A 263 -26.41 -20.52 -25.36
N ILE A 264 -26.48 -20.26 -26.66
CA ILE A 264 -27.61 -19.59 -27.29
C ILE A 264 -28.72 -20.64 -27.42
N PRO A 265 -29.92 -20.42 -26.86
CA PRO A 265 -31.04 -21.33 -27.04
C PRO A 265 -31.33 -21.53 -28.53
N SER A 266 -31.39 -22.79 -28.96
CA SER A 266 -31.62 -23.21 -30.34
C SER A 266 -33.06 -22.94 -30.78
N GLN A 267 -33.42 -21.68 -30.96
CA GLN A 267 -34.60 -21.27 -31.72
C GLN A 267 -34.31 -19.93 -32.39
N LEU A 268 -33.79 -19.97 -33.61
CA LEU A 268 -34.12 -19.05 -34.69
C LEU A 268 -33.72 -19.71 -36.02
N SER A 269 -34.66 -19.62 -36.94
CA SER A 269 -34.81 -20.40 -38.16
C SER A 269 -33.73 -20.14 -39.22
N SER A 270 -33.59 -21.14 -40.08
CA SER A 270 -32.99 -21.15 -41.41
C SER A 270 -32.92 -19.78 -42.11
N ASP A 271 -31.72 -19.41 -42.54
CA ASP A 271 -31.43 -19.05 -43.94
C ASP A 271 -29.92 -19.19 -44.15
N GLU A 272 -29.54 -20.23 -44.90
CA GLU A 272 -28.21 -20.36 -45.51
C GLU A 272 -28.15 -19.36 -46.67
N ASP A 273 -27.17 -18.44 -46.65
CA ASP A 273 -26.39 -18.12 -47.85
C ASP A 273 -25.25 -17.11 -47.56
N HIS A 274 -24.07 -17.44 -48.11
CA HIS A 274 -22.89 -16.59 -48.33
C HIS A 274 -21.91 -16.31 -47.16
N ILE A 275 -20.83 -17.10 -47.11
CA ILE A 275 -19.55 -16.74 -46.46
C ILE A 275 -18.51 -16.40 -47.55
N PRO A 276 -17.95 -15.18 -47.61
CA PRO A 276 -16.70 -14.90 -48.33
C PRO A 276 -15.48 -14.90 -47.37
N PRO A 277 -14.25 -15.07 -47.88
CA PRO A 277 -13.06 -15.36 -47.08
C PRO A 277 -12.54 -14.12 -46.34
N PHE A 278 -11.85 -14.40 -45.21
CA PHE A 278 -11.16 -13.47 -44.32
C PHE A 278 -10.87 -12.06 -44.87
N SER A 279 -11.51 -11.06 -44.24
CA SER A 279 -11.11 -9.65 -44.32
C SER A 279 -10.89 -9.12 -42.90
N TYR A 280 -9.84 -8.32 -42.71
CA TYR A 280 -9.58 -7.62 -41.45
C TYR A 280 -10.72 -6.61 -41.19
N SER A 281 -11.39 -6.73 -40.05
CA SER A 281 -12.34 -5.73 -39.58
C SER A 281 -11.61 -4.64 -38.78
N LEU A 282 -11.50 -3.44 -39.35
CA LEU A 282 -11.29 -2.22 -38.58
C LEU A 282 -12.61 -1.89 -37.86
N SER A 283 -12.72 -2.32 -36.61
CA SER A 283 -13.83 -1.89 -35.75
C SER A 283 -13.55 -0.47 -35.25
N GLN A 284 -14.11 0.54 -35.91
CA GLN A 284 -14.30 1.87 -35.31
C GLN A 284 -15.52 1.82 -34.40
N LYS A 285 -15.32 1.90 -33.08
CA LYS A 285 -16.40 2.17 -32.14
C LYS A 285 -16.40 3.65 -31.78
N ARG A 286 -17.46 4.34 -32.16
CA ARG A 286 -17.77 5.70 -31.69
C ARG A 286 -18.60 5.60 -30.43
N PHE A 287 -18.06 6.14 -29.33
CA PHE A 287 -18.82 6.32 -28.11
C PHE A 287 -19.24 7.79 -28.02
N ASN A 288 -20.55 8.03 -27.95
CA ASN A 288 -21.07 9.37 -27.79
C ASN A 288 -21.23 9.64 -26.29
N THR A 289 -20.44 10.58 -25.77
CA THR A 289 -20.59 11.07 -24.39
C THR A 289 -21.00 12.54 -24.42
N ARG A 290 -21.61 13.03 -23.34
CA ARG A 290 -22.13 14.42 -23.24
C ARG A 290 -21.06 15.51 -23.44
N SER A 291 -19.78 15.16 -23.51
CA SER A 291 -18.65 16.08 -23.63
C SER A 291 -17.79 15.88 -24.90
N GLY A 292 -18.25 15.10 -25.89
CA GLY A 292 -17.60 14.99 -27.22
C GLY A 292 -17.24 13.57 -27.65
N ILE A 293 -16.83 13.44 -28.92
CA ILE A 293 -16.50 12.16 -29.59
C ILE A 293 -15.05 11.80 -29.30
N ILE A 294 -14.82 10.63 -28.71
CA ILE A 294 -13.49 10.01 -28.63
C ILE A 294 -13.36 9.03 -29.78
N GLU A 295 -12.41 9.26 -30.69
CA GLU A 295 -12.02 8.28 -31.71
C GLU A 295 -10.76 7.55 -31.24
N THR A 296 -10.83 6.22 -31.17
CA THR A 296 -9.67 5.38 -30.85
C THR A 296 -9.34 4.52 -32.06
N ARG A 297 -8.08 4.58 -32.52
CA ARG A 297 -7.53 3.66 -33.54
C ARG A 297 -6.52 2.76 -32.86
N VAL A 298 -6.73 1.44 -32.96
CA VAL A 298 -5.76 0.44 -32.52
C VAL A 298 -5.00 -0.05 -33.75
N ILE A 299 -3.68 0.13 -33.73
CA ILE A 299 -2.75 -0.47 -34.69
C ILE A 299 -1.75 -1.27 -33.85
N SER A 300 -1.65 -2.57 -34.09
CA SER A 300 -0.66 -3.43 -33.46
C SER A 300 0.55 -3.58 -34.38
N ARG A 301 1.75 -3.35 -33.83
CA ARG A 301 3.00 -3.91 -34.35
C ARG A 301 3.92 -4.24 -33.18
N ASN A 302 4.59 -5.38 -33.33
CA ASN A 302 5.41 -6.06 -32.34
C ASN A 302 6.49 -5.20 -31.67
N GLU A 303 6.85 -5.66 -30.47
CA GLU A 303 8.12 -5.47 -29.73
C GLU A 303 8.15 -4.42 -28.58
N THR A 304 8.22 -4.96 -27.36
CA THR A 304 9.13 -4.55 -26.26
C THR A 304 8.65 -3.52 -25.22
N TRP A 305 8.21 -4.09 -24.08
CA TRP A 305 8.41 -3.77 -22.65
C TRP A 305 8.15 -2.39 -22.00
N TRP A 306 7.68 -2.53 -20.74
CA TRP A 306 7.59 -1.63 -19.56
C TRP A 306 6.28 -0.85 -19.34
N ILE A 307 5.56 -1.20 -18.25
CA ILE A 307 4.68 -0.28 -17.54
C ILE A 307 5.09 -0.18 -16.07
N ILE A 308 5.26 1.07 -15.68
CA ILE A 308 5.75 1.64 -14.42
C ILE A 308 4.65 1.63 -13.34
N VAL A 309 5.03 1.28 -12.11
CA VAL A 309 4.28 1.61 -10.88
C VAL A 309 4.70 3.01 -10.44
N LEU A 310 3.78 3.98 -10.49
CA LEU A 310 3.86 5.24 -9.75
C LEU A 310 2.47 5.88 -9.70
N LEU A 311 1.73 5.64 -8.63
CA LEU A 311 0.64 6.51 -8.18
C LEU A 311 0.32 6.24 -6.70
N GLU A 312 1.21 6.70 -5.82
CA GLU A 312 0.83 7.08 -4.45
C GLU A 312 1.75 8.22 -3.97
N ILE A 313 1.68 9.36 -4.66
CA ILE A 313 2.09 10.65 -4.10
C ILE A 313 1.04 11.68 -4.50
N GLY A 314 0.28 12.15 -3.51
CA GLY A 314 -0.52 13.37 -3.62
C GLY A 314 -1.95 13.20 -3.11
N LEU A 315 -2.18 13.59 -1.85
CA LEU A 315 -3.34 14.37 -1.41
C LEU A 315 -3.12 14.77 0.06
N MET A 316 -2.55 15.97 0.24
CA MET A 316 -2.57 16.69 1.52
C MET A 316 -3.52 17.87 1.32
N VAL A 317 -4.77 17.71 1.74
CA VAL A 317 -5.75 18.80 1.84
C VAL A 317 -6.28 18.79 3.26
N ARG A 318 -6.09 19.90 3.97
CA ARG A 318 -6.93 20.25 5.11
C ARG A 318 -7.47 21.65 4.88
N SER A 319 -8.80 21.72 4.81
CA SER A 319 -9.56 22.97 4.82
C SER A 319 -9.65 23.47 6.26
N ASP A 320 -9.02 24.61 6.53
CA ASP A 320 -9.37 25.44 7.68
C ASP A 320 -9.39 26.91 7.21
N GLN A 321 -10.55 27.30 6.67
CA GLN A 321 -11.02 28.68 6.64
C GLN A 321 -12.51 28.63 6.97
N ALA A 322 -12.87 29.09 8.16
CA ALA A 322 -14.25 29.41 8.53
C ALA A 322 -14.74 30.61 7.69
N PRO A 323 -16.05 30.73 7.41
CA PRO A 323 -16.56 31.69 6.44
C PRO A 323 -16.59 33.10 7.01
N THR A 324 -15.82 34.01 6.40
CA THR A 324 -16.06 35.45 6.52
C THR A 324 -17.18 35.85 5.58
N SER A 325 -18.22 36.42 6.18
CA SER A 325 -19.37 37.08 5.57
C SER A 325 -18.99 38.03 4.43
N LEU A 326 -19.68 37.93 3.30
CA LEU A 326 -19.90 39.06 2.41
C LEU A 326 -21.37 39.11 1.99
N SER A 327 -21.93 40.28 2.24
CA SER A 327 -23.27 40.77 1.96
C SER A 327 -23.55 40.91 0.47
N GLU A 328 -24.84 40.91 0.18
CA GLU A 328 -25.50 41.32 -1.07
C GLU A 328 -24.98 42.67 -1.60
N GLU A 329 -24.57 42.69 -2.88
CA GLU A 329 -25.09 43.53 -3.97
C GLU A 329 -24.50 43.06 -5.31
#